data_AF-A0A2M7H5M0-F1
#
_entry.id   AF-A0A2M7H5M0-F1
#
_cell.length_a   1.000
_cell.length_b   1.000
_cell.length_c   1.000
_cell.angle_alpha   90.00
_cell.angle_beta   90.00
_cell.angle_gamma   90.00
#
_symmetry.space_group_name_H-M   'P 1'
#
loop_
_entity.id
_entity.type
_entity.pdbx_description
1 polymer ?
#
loop_
_entity_poly.entity_id
_entity_poly.type
_entity_poly.pdbx_seq_one_letter_code
_entity_poly.pdbx_strand_id
1 'polypeptide(L)'
;MGLAPLIGMMLCGVIMRNPVGFNMVFYTGSALLLVGVILAFLLPRTEAKGKAESIDFKKIGVVAARKANIASYAAIFSQWFMMGVITVLLPSYMVDLGMTAFHVAMVMVATTAACVAFNYPAGLLSDKVGRKIPSIMGLALLVIAINLIPVATSFEELIGLGILLGVGMGCILPPVLALISDNTEKGERGTAMGIFHALITLGVAVGAPVTGVLASEVGSSLAIHLSTLIPMAAIIAVLVLVKAGLPQREVIVGGENE
;
A
#
# COMPACT_ATOMS: atom_id res chain seq x y z
N MET A 1 -4.68 4.96 1.61
CA MET A 1 -3.78 5.92 2.29
C MET A 1 -4.38 7.31 2.11
N GLY A 2 -4.50 8.10 3.18
CA GLY A 2 -4.99 9.50 3.10
C GLY A 2 -3.84 10.51 2.93
N LEU A 3 -4.14 11.80 3.14
CA LEU A 3 -3.14 12.88 3.12
C LEU A 3 -2.21 12.89 4.35
N ALA A 4 -2.58 12.15 5.42
CA ALA A 4 -1.86 12.17 6.69
C ALA A 4 -0.36 11.82 6.59
N PRO A 5 0.08 10.79 5.83
CA PRO A 5 1.51 10.50 5.67
C PRO A 5 2.29 11.61 4.96
N LEU A 6 1.66 12.30 3.99
CA LEU A 6 2.29 13.43 3.29
C LEU A 6 2.52 14.60 4.25
N ILE A 7 1.50 14.95 5.03
CA ILE A 7 1.59 16.01 6.03
C ILE A 7 2.66 15.67 7.07
N GLY A 8 2.70 14.42 7.54
CA GLY A 8 3.71 13.95 8.49
C GLY A 8 5.15 14.06 7.95
N MET A 9 5.39 13.58 6.72
CA MET A 9 6.72 13.64 6.10
C MET A 9 7.18 15.08 5.80
N MET A 10 6.26 15.93 5.30
CA MET A 10 6.56 17.35 5.04
C MET A 10 6.88 18.11 6.33
N LEU A 11 6.08 17.93 7.38
CA LEU A 11 6.33 18.56 8.67
C LEU A 11 7.67 18.11 9.26
N CYS A 12 7.98 16.81 9.19
CA CYS A 12 9.24 16.28 9.70
C CYS A 12 10.47 16.96 9.06
N GLY A 13 10.46 17.13 7.72
CA GLY A 13 11.54 17.80 6.99
C GLY A 13 11.74 19.28 7.36
N VAL A 14 10.65 20.02 7.61
CA VAL A 14 10.71 21.42 8.05
C VAL A 14 11.16 21.52 9.51
N ILE A 15 10.67 20.64 10.37
CA ILE A 15 10.97 20.62 11.80
C ILE A 15 12.45 20.32 12.05
N MET A 16 13.06 19.41 11.28
CA MET A 16 14.47 19.04 11.40
C MET A 16 15.46 20.19 11.08
N ARG A 17 15.01 21.28 10.45
CA ARG A 17 15.86 22.47 10.24
C ARG A 17 16.02 23.34 11.50
N ASN A 18 15.26 23.09 12.56
CA ASN A 18 15.35 23.85 13.81
C ASN A 18 16.47 23.35 14.73
N PRO A 19 17.09 24.23 15.55
CA PRO A 19 18.18 23.88 16.45
C PRO A 19 17.79 22.89 17.57
N VAL A 20 16.50 22.61 17.75
CA VAL A 20 15.96 21.66 18.73
C VAL A 20 16.12 20.19 18.28
N GLY A 21 16.53 19.96 17.03
CA GLY A 21 16.88 18.64 16.50
C GLY A 21 15.72 17.64 16.48
N PHE A 22 16.04 16.35 16.62
CA PHE A 22 15.08 15.23 16.53
C PHE A 22 13.95 15.29 17.57
N ASN A 23 14.16 15.90 18.74
CA ASN A 23 13.19 15.96 19.83
C ASN A 23 11.88 16.65 19.42
N MET A 24 11.96 17.63 18.51
CA MET A 24 10.80 18.40 18.07
C MET A 24 9.82 17.57 17.22
N VAL A 25 10.31 16.54 16.52
CA VAL A 25 9.45 15.57 15.81
C VAL A 25 8.61 14.76 16.79
N PHE A 26 9.18 14.36 17.92
CA PHE A 26 8.46 13.63 18.96
C PHE A 26 7.42 14.51 19.66
N TYR A 27 7.76 15.75 20.03
CA TYR A 27 6.81 16.65 20.69
C TYR A 27 5.60 16.99 19.81
N THR A 28 5.83 17.29 18.53
CA THR A 28 4.74 17.56 17.58
C THR A 28 3.86 16.34 17.35
N GLY A 29 4.46 15.15 17.24
CA GLY A 29 3.73 13.88 17.18
C GLY A 29 2.87 13.61 18.42
N SER A 30 3.41 13.81 19.63
CA SER A 30 2.67 13.64 20.89
C SER A 30 1.51 14.63 21.01
N ALA A 31 1.70 15.89 20.61
CA ALA A 31 0.64 16.90 20.62
C ALA A 31 -0.52 16.52 19.69
N LEU A 32 -0.22 16.05 18.47
CA LEU A 32 -1.23 15.58 17.51
C LEU A 32 -1.99 14.36 18.03
N LEU A 33 -1.30 13.42 18.68
CA LEU A 33 -1.93 12.26 19.30
C LEU A 33 -2.89 12.66 20.44
N LEU A 34 -2.49 13.62 21.29
CA LEU A 34 -3.36 14.13 22.35
C LEU A 34 -4.63 14.77 21.78
N VAL A 35 -4.50 15.57 20.71
CA VAL A 35 -5.67 16.13 20.01
C VAL A 35 -6.57 15.01 19.47
N GLY A 36 -5.98 13.96 18.88
CA GLY A 36 -6.72 12.79 18.41
C GLY A 36 -7.50 12.08 19.52
N VAL A 37 -6.89 11.92 20.70
CA VAL A 37 -7.54 11.34 21.89
C VAL A 37 -8.69 12.23 22.37
N ILE A 38 -8.48 13.54 22.45
CA ILE A 38 -9.53 14.50 22.85
C ILE A 38 -10.70 14.45 21.87
N LEU A 39 -10.43 14.45 20.56
CA LEU A 39 -11.46 14.31 19.53
C LEU A 39 -12.18 12.97 19.63
N ALA A 40 -11.50 11.88 19.97
CA ALA A 40 -12.13 10.58 20.18
C ALA A 40 -13.12 10.58 21.35
N PHE A 41 -12.86 11.36 22.41
CA PHE A 41 -13.82 11.57 23.50
C PHE A 41 -15.01 12.46 23.11
N LEU A 42 -14.83 13.35 22.13
CA LEU A 42 -15.89 14.22 21.60
C LEU A 42 -16.78 13.54 20.55
N LEU A 43 -16.30 12.45 19.94
CA LEU A 43 -17.09 11.69 18.98
C LEU A 43 -18.30 11.07 19.68
N PRO A 44 -19.51 11.22 19.11
CA PRO A 44 -20.70 10.55 19.64
C PRO A 44 -20.43 9.06 19.77
N ARG A 45 -20.69 8.49 20.96
CA ARG A 45 -20.65 7.04 21.14
C ARG A 45 -21.74 6.42 20.28
N THR A 46 -21.37 5.94 19.09
CA THR A 46 -22.22 5.03 18.34
C THR A 46 -22.19 3.71 19.09
N GLU A 47 -23.28 3.36 19.77
CA GLU A 47 -23.41 2.01 20.32
C GLU A 47 -23.25 1.01 19.17
N ALA A 48 -22.32 0.08 19.32
CA ALA A 48 -22.15 -1.00 18.38
C ALA A 48 -23.46 -1.80 18.34
N LYS A 49 -24.26 -1.63 17.29
CA LYS A 49 -25.45 -2.43 17.05
C LYS A 49 -24.99 -3.85 16.65
N GLY A 50 -24.77 -4.70 17.64
CA GLY A 50 -24.41 -6.10 17.46
C GLY A 50 -23.54 -6.62 18.62
N LYS A 51 -23.76 -7.87 19.03
CA LYS A 51 -22.81 -8.56 19.91
C LYS A 51 -21.45 -8.63 19.21
N ALA A 52 -20.37 -8.34 19.93
CA ALA A 52 -19.02 -8.62 19.43
C ALA A 52 -18.95 -10.10 19.06
N GLU A 53 -18.93 -10.40 17.76
CA GLU A 53 -18.82 -11.75 17.26
C GLU A 53 -17.44 -12.29 17.67
N SER A 54 -17.40 -13.47 18.31
CA SER A 54 -16.14 -14.10 18.68
C SER A 54 -15.31 -14.38 17.43
N ILE A 55 -13.99 -14.17 17.50
CA ILE A 55 -13.08 -14.48 16.39
C ILE A 55 -13.16 -15.98 16.08
N ASP A 56 -13.73 -16.32 14.93
CA ASP A 56 -13.74 -17.68 14.42
C ASP A 56 -12.58 -17.88 13.43
N PHE A 57 -11.52 -18.54 13.90
CA PHE A 57 -10.34 -18.87 13.09
C PHE A 57 -10.65 -19.77 11.89
N LYS A 58 -11.70 -20.60 11.95
CA LYS A 58 -12.10 -21.42 10.79
C LYS A 58 -12.71 -20.54 9.71
N LYS A 59 -13.55 -19.57 10.09
CA LYS A 59 -14.13 -18.57 9.18
C LYS A 59 -13.04 -17.73 8.50
N ILE A 60 -11.99 -17.33 9.23
CA ILE A 60 -10.81 -16.65 8.66
C ILE A 60 -10.16 -17.50 7.56
N GLY A 61 -9.87 -18.77 7.84
CA GLY A 61 -9.23 -19.68 6.88
C GLY A 61 -10.06 -19.86 5.60
N VAL A 62 -11.38 -20.01 5.74
CA VAL A 62 -12.30 -20.15 4.59
C VAL A 62 -12.32 -18.88 3.75
N VAL A 63 -12.48 -17.70 4.37
CA VAL A 63 -12.50 -16.41 3.66
C VAL A 63 -11.16 -16.11 2.98
N ALA A 64 -10.05 -16.49 3.63
CA ALA A 64 -8.70 -16.36 3.08
C ALA A 64 -8.46 -17.26 1.86
N ALA A 65 -8.95 -18.51 1.91
CA ALA A 65 -8.71 -19.52 0.88
C ALA A 65 -9.63 -19.42 -0.35
N ARG A 66 -10.59 -18.49 -0.37
CA ARG A 66 -11.44 -18.27 -1.55
C ARG A 66 -10.58 -17.82 -2.73
N LYS A 67 -10.57 -18.60 -3.81
CA LYS A 67 -9.79 -18.33 -5.04
C LYS A 67 -9.93 -16.89 -5.54
N ALA A 68 -11.12 -16.31 -5.41
CA ALA A 68 -11.42 -14.95 -5.85
C ALA A 68 -10.70 -13.85 -5.02
N ASN A 69 -10.35 -14.13 -3.76
CA ASN A 69 -9.65 -13.21 -2.87
C ASN A 69 -8.13 -13.43 -2.85
N ILE A 70 -7.65 -14.63 -3.19
CA ILE A 70 -6.21 -14.97 -3.17
C ILE A 70 -5.39 -13.99 -4.02
N ALA A 71 -5.85 -13.64 -5.22
CA ALA A 71 -5.16 -12.69 -6.08
C ALA A 71 -5.08 -11.28 -5.46
N SER A 72 -6.17 -10.83 -4.83
CA SER A 72 -6.25 -9.53 -4.15
C SER A 72 -5.32 -9.47 -2.94
N TYR A 73 -5.30 -10.54 -2.15
CA TYR A 73 -4.42 -10.72 -1.00
C TYR A 73 -2.94 -10.80 -1.40
N ALA A 74 -2.63 -11.53 -2.47
CA ALA A 74 -1.28 -11.57 -3.03
C ALA A 74 -0.84 -10.19 -3.52
N ALA A 75 -1.69 -9.47 -4.27
CA ALA A 75 -1.36 -8.15 -4.79
C ALA A 75 -1.09 -7.13 -3.67
N ILE A 76 -1.94 -7.09 -2.62
CA ILE A 76 -1.72 -6.16 -1.51
C ILE A 76 -0.49 -6.55 -0.68
N PHE A 77 -0.30 -7.84 -0.42
CA PHE A 77 0.90 -8.31 0.29
C PHE A 77 2.16 -7.92 -0.48
N SER A 78 2.22 -8.17 -1.78
CA SER A 78 3.37 -7.82 -2.62
C SER A 78 3.65 -6.32 -2.63
N GLN A 79 2.63 -5.47 -2.73
CA GLN A 79 2.81 -4.02 -2.65
C GLN A 79 3.47 -3.60 -1.33
N TRP A 80 2.99 -4.14 -0.21
CA TRP A 80 3.47 -3.71 1.11
C TRP A 80 4.78 -4.40 1.52
N PHE A 81 5.04 -5.60 1.02
CA PHE A 81 6.37 -6.21 1.05
C PHE A 81 7.38 -5.30 0.34
N MET A 82 7.03 -4.80 -0.85
CA MET A 82 7.87 -3.87 -1.59
C MET A 82 8.06 -2.52 -0.89
N MET A 83 7.05 -2.03 -0.18
CA MET A 83 7.24 -0.89 0.72
C MET A 83 8.29 -1.17 1.79
N GLY A 84 8.28 -2.35 2.41
CA GLY A 84 9.33 -2.77 3.34
C GLY A 84 10.72 -2.73 2.70
N VAL A 85 10.86 -3.29 1.49
CA VAL A 85 12.12 -3.25 0.71
C VAL A 85 12.61 -1.82 0.50
N ILE A 86 11.73 -0.95 0.02
CA ILE A 86 12.07 0.44 -0.32
C ILE A 86 12.44 1.23 0.93
N THR A 87 11.76 1.01 2.06
CA THR A 87 12.09 1.73 3.31
C THR A 87 13.45 1.37 3.89
N VAL A 88 14.03 0.23 3.52
CA VAL A 88 15.35 -0.22 3.99
C VAL A 88 16.43 0.07 2.96
N LEU A 89 16.25 -0.39 1.72
CA LEU A 89 17.31 -0.37 0.73
C LEU A 89 17.45 0.95 -0.01
N LEU A 90 16.35 1.69 -0.24
CA LEU A 90 16.45 2.97 -0.94
C LEU A 90 17.26 4.01 -0.16
N PRO A 91 17.03 4.22 1.16
CA PRO A 91 17.85 5.15 1.94
C PRO A 91 19.33 4.75 1.94
N SER A 92 19.65 3.47 2.11
CA SER A 92 21.04 2.98 2.07
C SER A 92 21.69 3.28 0.74
N TYR A 93 21.03 2.94 -0.37
CA TYR A 93 21.53 3.18 -1.72
C TYR A 93 21.76 4.67 -2.02
N MET A 94 20.81 5.53 -1.60
CA MET A 94 20.94 6.97 -1.78
C MET A 94 22.09 7.57 -0.95
N VAL A 95 22.31 7.07 0.26
CA VAL A 95 23.44 7.48 1.10
C VAL A 95 24.78 7.05 0.48
N ASP A 96 24.86 5.87 -0.11
CA ASP A 96 26.05 5.40 -0.83
C ASP A 96 26.38 6.27 -2.05
N LEU A 97 25.37 6.87 -2.69
CA LEU A 97 25.52 7.87 -3.75
C LEU A 97 25.87 9.28 -3.23
N GLY A 98 26.08 9.45 -1.92
CA GLY A 98 26.38 10.74 -1.29
C GLY A 98 25.17 11.65 -1.11
N MET A 99 23.94 11.13 -1.26
CA MET A 99 22.73 11.93 -1.09
C MET A 99 22.37 12.10 0.40
N THR A 100 21.83 13.27 0.73
CA THR A 100 21.41 13.58 2.11
C THR A 100 20.04 12.95 2.44
N ALA A 101 19.72 12.84 3.73
CA ALA A 101 18.40 12.41 4.21
C ALA A 101 17.23 13.24 3.65
N PHE A 102 17.48 14.52 3.31
CA PHE A 102 16.50 15.38 2.66
C PHE A 102 16.09 14.85 1.27
N HIS A 103 17.06 14.38 0.47
CA HIS A 103 16.77 13.80 -0.84
C HIS A 103 15.91 12.53 -0.73
N VAL A 104 16.24 11.64 0.23
CA VAL A 104 15.45 10.44 0.52
C VAL A 104 14.00 10.80 0.86
N ALA A 105 13.82 11.78 1.75
CA ALA A 105 12.49 12.26 2.13
C ALA A 105 11.71 12.82 0.93
N MET A 106 12.37 13.58 0.04
CA MET A 106 11.75 14.12 -1.17
C MET A 106 11.28 13.01 -2.11
N VAL A 107 12.06 11.94 -2.30
CA VAL A 107 11.66 10.78 -3.12
C VAL A 107 10.45 10.06 -2.49
N MET A 108 10.46 9.86 -1.17
CA MET A 108 9.33 9.25 -0.45
C MET A 108 8.05 10.08 -0.52
N VAL A 109 8.17 11.41 -0.42
CA VAL A 109 7.05 12.36 -0.57
C VAL A 109 6.51 12.31 -1.99
N ALA A 110 7.38 12.37 -3.01
CA ALA A 110 6.97 12.27 -4.41
C ALA A 110 6.25 10.94 -4.70
N THR A 111 6.78 9.83 -4.17
CA THR A 111 6.17 8.50 -4.26
C THR A 111 4.77 8.48 -3.65
N THR A 112 4.64 8.98 -2.42
CA THR A 112 3.36 9.01 -1.71
C THR A 112 2.36 9.94 -2.40
N ALA A 113 2.81 11.09 -2.90
CA ALA A 113 1.97 12.08 -3.57
C ALA A 113 1.42 11.50 -4.88
N ALA A 114 2.27 10.85 -5.68
CA ALA A 114 1.86 10.13 -6.89
C ALA A 114 0.86 9.01 -6.56
N CYS A 115 1.10 8.22 -5.52
CA CYS A 115 0.16 7.19 -5.07
C CYS A 115 -1.22 7.75 -4.71
N VAL A 116 -1.27 8.83 -3.92
CA VAL A 116 -2.54 9.48 -3.55
C VAL A 116 -3.23 10.05 -4.78
N ALA A 117 -2.50 10.74 -5.65
CA ALA A 117 -3.04 11.33 -6.87
C ALA A 117 -3.62 10.28 -7.83
N PHE A 118 -2.99 9.11 -7.93
CA PHE A 118 -3.39 8.05 -8.86
C PHE A 118 -4.44 7.07 -8.30
N ASN A 119 -4.71 7.06 -6.99
CA ASN A 119 -5.81 6.27 -6.42
C ASN A 119 -7.17 6.59 -7.08
N TYR A 120 -7.46 7.87 -7.29
CA TYR A 120 -8.72 8.30 -7.89
C TYR A 120 -8.89 7.84 -9.35
N PRO A 121 -7.98 8.17 -10.29
CA PRO A 121 -8.11 7.71 -11.67
C PRO A 121 -8.01 6.19 -11.79
N ALA A 122 -7.24 5.51 -10.94
CA ALA A 122 -7.20 4.05 -10.92
C ALA A 122 -8.53 3.43 -10.52
N GLY A 123 -9.25 4.02 -9.56
CA GLY A 123 -10.61 3.61 -9.22
C GLY A 123 -11.57 3.75 -10.41
N LEU A 124 -11.56 4.91 -11.07
CA LEU A 124 -12.37 5.15 -12.28
C LEU A 124 -12.04 4.17 -13.41
N LEU A 125 -10.75 3.90 -13.64
CA LEU A 125 -10.30 2.94 -14.63
C LEU A 125 -10.77 1.54 -14.26
N SER A 126 -10.66 1.17 -12.99
CA SER A 126 -11.11 -0.12 -12.47
C SER A 126 -12.60 -0.36 -12.67
N ASP A 127 -13.42 0.66 -12.48
CA ASP A 127 -14.86 0.56 -12.73
C ASP A 127 -15.18 0.44 -14.22
N LYS A 128 -14.35 1.02 -15.10
CA LYS A 128 -14.56 1.05 -16.55
C LYS A 128 -14.07 -0.16 -17.31
N VAL A 129 -12.92 -0.74 -16.93
CA VAL A 129 -12.29 -1.87 -17.66
C VAL A 129 -12.18 -3.14 -16.82
N GLY A 130 -12.76 -3.13 -15.62
CA GLY A 130 -12.70 -4.22 -14.66
C GLY A 130 -11.46 -4.16 -13.77
N ARG A 131 -11.46 -4.99 -12.72
CA ARG A 131 -10.45 -4.94 -11.64
C ARG A 131 -9.09 -5.49 -12.06
N LYS A 132 -9.06 -6.39 -13.05
CA LYS A 132 -7.87 -7.13 -13.49
C LYS A 132 -6.79 -6.23 -14.08
N ILE A 133 -7.15 -5.39 -15.06
CA ILE A 133 -6.20 -4.61 -15.84
C ILE A 133 -5.44 -3.59 -14.96
N PRO A 134 -6.11 -2.74 -14.15
CA PRO A 134 -5.41 -1.77 -13.32
C PRO A 134 -4.51 -2.43 -12.28
N SER A 135 -4.92 -3.58 -11.71
CA SER A 135 -4.10 -4.33 -10.76
C SER A 135 -2.79 -4.82 -11.40
N ILE A 136 -2.87 -5.38 -12.62
CA ILE A 136 -1.69 -5.83 -13.36
C ILE A 136 -0.80 -4.65 -13.74
N MET A 137 -1.38 -3.56 -14.24
CA MET A 137 -0.64 -2.35 -14.58
C MET A 137 0.10 -1.80 -13.37
N GLY A 138 -0.57 -1.71 -12.23
CA GLY A 138 0.04 -1.23 -10.99
C GLY A 138 1.20 -2.10 -10.51
N LEU A 139 1.01 -3.42 -10.50
CA LEU A 139 2.08 -4.36 -10.14
C LEU A 139 3.24 -4.34 -11.14
N ALA A 140 2.97 -4.22 -12.45
CA ALA A 140 4.00 -4.15 -13.48
C ALA A 140 4.82 -2.86 -13.35
N LEU A 141 4.17 -1.71 -13.15
CA LEU A 141 4.86 -0.44 -12.89
C LEU A 141 5.73 -0.51 -11.64
N LEU A 142 5.24 -1.17 -10.58
CA LEU A 142 5.99 -1.38 -9.36
C LEU A 142 7.24 -2.24 -9.60
N VAL A 143 7.13 -3.34 -10.34
CA VAL A 143 8.27 -4.19 -10.73
C VAL A 143 9.29 -3.40 -11.56
N ILE A 144 8.83 -2.64 -12.55
CA ILE A 144 9.70 -1.86 -13.43
C ILE A 144 10.44 -0.78 -12.63
N ALA A 145 9.72 0.01 -11.84
CA ALA A 145 10.31 1.08 -11.05
C ALA A 145 11.39 0.55 -10.10
N ILE A 146 11.11 -0.54 -9.39
CA ILE A 146 12.04 -1.13 -8.42
C ILE A 146 13.28 -1.71 -9.10
N ASN A 147 13.14 -2.39 -10.24
CA ASN A 147 14.28 -2.92 -10.97
C ASN A 147 15.18 -1.81 -11.57
N LEU A 148 14.65 -0.62 -11.80
CA LEU A 148 15.42 0.51 -12.33
C LEU A 148 16.14 1.31 -11.23
N ILE A 149 15.72 1.20 -9.96
CA ILE A 149 16.35 1.94 -8.84
C ILE A 149 17.88 1.69 -8.74
N PRO A 150 18.39 0.44 -8.80
CA PRO A 150 19.84 0.21 -8.67
C PRO A 150 20.69 0.78 -9.81
N VAL A 151 20.05 1.15 -10.92
CA VAL A 151 20.71 1.75 -12.10
C VAL A 151 20.68 3.27 -12.04
N ALA A 152 19.85 3.86 -11.17
CA ALA A 152 19.69 5.30 -11.06
C ALA A 152 20.83 5.94 -10.28
N THR A 153 21.54 6.88 -10.90
CA THR A 153 22.73 7.53 -10.32
C THR A 153 22.50 8.99 -9.93
N SER A 154 21.41 9.60 -10.43
CA SER A 154 21.05 10.99 -10.15
C SER A 154 19.81 11.11 -9.27
N PHE A 155 19.68 12.24 -8.59
CA PHE A 155 18.52 12.52 -7.73
C PHE A 155 17.23 12.63 -8.56
N GLU A 156 17.32 13.21 -9.75
CA GLU A 156 16.23 13.39 -10.70
C GLU A 156 15.69 12.05 -11.20
N GLU A 157 16.57 11.10 -11.51
CA GLU A 157 16.19 9.73 -11.87
C GLU A 157 15.42 9.06 -10.72
N LEU A 158 15.92 9.17 -9.49
CA LEU A 158 15.28 8.57 -8.32
C LEU A 158 13.93 9.22 -8.00
N ILE A 159 13.78 10.52 -8.21
CA ILE A 159 12.47 11.20 -8.12
C ILE A 159 11.51 10.65 -9.19
N GLY A 160 11.97 10.53 -10.44
CA GLY A 160 11.18 9.96 -11.53
C GLY A 160 10.73 8.53 -11.24
N LEU A 161 11.64 7.68 -10.74
CA LEU A 161 11.35 6.32 -10.33
C LEU A 161 10.42 6.25 -9.10
N GLY A 162 10.59 7.16 -8.14
CA GLY A 162 9.67 7.30 -7.01
C GLY A 162 8.26 7.66 -7.44
N ILE A 163 8.10 8.59 -8.37
CA ILE A 163 6.80 8.91 -8.97
C ILE A 163 6.22 7.67 -9.66
N LEU A 164 7.01 6.99 -10.51
CA LEU A 164 6.57 5.79 -11.24
C LEU A 164 6.09 4.68 -10.29
N LEU A 165 6.86 4.45 -9.22
CA LEU A 165 6.53 3.54 -8.14
C LEU A 165 5.21 3.95 -7.46
N GLY A 166 5.06 5.24 -7.14
CA GLY A 166 3.86 5.79 -6.53
C GLY A 166 2.62 5.59 -7.41
N VAL A 167 2.73 5.84 -8.72
CA VAL A 167 1.67 5.54 -9.69
C VAL A 167 1.31 4.05 -9.66
N GLY A 168 2.31 3.17 -9.65
CA GLY A 168 2.10 1.73 -9.54
C GLY A 168 1.30 1.34 -8.30
N MET A 169 1.67 1.86 -7.14
CA MET A 169 0.96 1.63 -5.87
C MET A 169 -0.48 2.19 -5.88
N GLY A 170 -0.66 3.40 -6.41
CA GLY A 170 -1.98 4.03 -6.52
C GLY A 170 -2.95 3.22 -7.40
N CYS A 171 -2.41 2.47 -8.36
CA CYS A 171 -3.18 1.60 -9.25
C CYS A 171 -3.61 0.27 -8.63
N ILE A 172 -3.06 -0.13 -7.49
CA ILE A 172 -3.34 -1.45 -6.87
C ILE A 172 -4.45 -1.36 -5.81
N LEU A 173 -4.41 -0.35 -4.93
CA LEU A 173 -5.29 -0.30 -3.77
C LEU A 173 -6.80 -0.26 -4.13
N PRO A 174 -7.29 0.62 -5.04
CA PRO A 174 -8.70 0.67 -5.41
C PRO A 174 -9.26 -0.63 -6.02
N PRO A 175 -8.65 -1.24 -7.06
CA PRO A 175 -9.18 -2.46 -7.65
C PRO A 175 -9.10 -3.65 -6.69
N VAL A 176 -8.09 -3.72 -5.82
CA VAL A 176 -7.97 -4.78 -4.81
C VAL A 176 -9.08 -4.69 -3.77
N LEU A 177 -9.36 -3.49 -3.25
CA LEU A 177 -10.47 -3.29 -2.32
C LEU A 177 -11.81 -3.63 -2.95
N ALA A 178 -12.01 -3.25 -4.22
CA ALA A 178 -13.20 -3.61 -4.96
C ALA A 178 -13.29 -5.14 -5.17
N LEU A 179 -12.20 -5.82 -5.55
CA LEU A 179 -12.18 -7.28 -5.66
C LEU A 179 -12.53 -7.98 -4.34
N ILE A 180 -11.99 -7.51 -3.22
CA ILE A 180 -12.31 -8.09 -1.90
C ILE A 180 -13.80 -7.86 -1.59
N SER A 181 -14.32 -6.65 -1.85
CA SER A 181 -15.72 -6.33 -1.62
C SER A 181 -16.68 -7.14 -2.51
N ASP A 182 -16.35 -7.28 -3.80
CA ASP A 182 -17.16 -7.99 -4.80
C ASP A 182 -17.22 -9.50 -4.51
N ASN A 183 -16.18 -10.06 -3.87
CA ASN A 183 -16.07 -11.49 -3.57
C ASN A 183 -16.36 -11.86 -2.11
N THR A 184 -16.80 -10.90 -1.29
CA THR A 184 -17.06 -11.13 0.14
C THR A 184 -18.50 -10.81 0.50
N GLU A 185 -19.17 -11.79 1.11
CA GLU A 185 -20.54 -11.66 1.61
C GLU A 185 -20.64 -10.60 2.71
N LYS A 186 -21.82 -9.97 2.84
CA LYS A 186 -22.05 -8.87 3.81
C LYS A 186 -21.63 -9.23 5.25
N GLY A 187 -21.84 -10.48 5.69
CA GLY A 187 -21.48 -10.97 7.03
C GLY A 187 -20.00 -11.34 7.23
N GLU A 188 -19.19 -11.28 6.18
CA GLU A 188 -17.76 -11.67 6.21
C GLU A 188 -16.83 -10.50 5.88
N ARG A 189 -17.37 -9.33 5.52
CA ARG A 189 -16.58 -8.13 5.15
C ARG A 189 -15.61 -7.71 6.26
N GLY A 190 -16.02 -7.80 7.51
CA GLY A 190 -15.13 -7.52 8.65
C GLY A 190 -13.91 -8.45 8.68
N THR A 191 -14.13 -9.75 8.49
CA THR A 191 -13.06 -10.76 8.42
C THR A 191 -12.14 -10.52 7.22
N ALA A 192 -12.69 -10.28 6.03
CA ALA A 192 -11.90 -10.04 4.83
C ALA A 192 -11.05 -8.76 4.93
N MET A 193 -11.62 -7.68 5.47
CA MET A 193 -10.88 -6.45 5.73
C MET A 193 -9.82 -6.64 6.83
N GLY A 194 -10.09 -7.47 7.84
CA GLY A 194 -9.11 -7.88 8.84
C GLY A 194 -7.91 -8.60 8.22
N ILE A 195 -8.15 -9.58 7.34
CA ILE A 195 -7.10 -10.28 6.60
C ILE A 195 -6.31 -9.31 5.72
N PHE A 196 -7.01 -8.44 4.98
CA PHE A 196 -6.39 -7.40 4.17
C PHE A 196 -5.42 -6.54 4.98
N HIS A 197 -5.85 -6.00 6.13
CA HIS A 197 -4.98 -5.19 6.99
C HIS A 197 -3.85 -5.99 7.65
N ALA A 198 -4.09 -7.26 7.98
CA ALA A 198 -3.05 -8.15 8.48
C ALA A 198 -1.96 -8.36 7.41
N LEU A 199 -2.34 -8.56 6.15
CA LEU A 199 -1.39 -8.72 5.03
C LEU A 199 -0.61 -7.45 4.71
N ILE A 200 -1.23 -6.27 4.85
CA ILE A 200 -0.51 -4.99 4.77
C ILE A 200 0.62 -4.95 5.79
N THR A 201 0.27 -5.23 7.05
CA THR A 201 1.21 -5.16 8.17
C THR A 201 2.31 -6.23 8.02
N LEU A 202 1.90 -7.45 7.68
CA LEU A 202 2.80 -8.57 7.46
C LEU A 202 3.74 -8.32 6.28
N GLY A 203 3.25 -7.74 5.19
CA GLY A 203 4.06 -7.40 4.02
C GLY A 203 5.25 -6.53 4.42
N VAL A 204 5.01 -5.39 5.06
CA VAL A 204 6.09 -4.49 5.51
C VAL A 204 7.00 -5.18 6.53
N ALA A 205 6.41 -5.87 7.51
CA ALA A 205 7.14 -6.53 8.59
C ALA A 205 8.07 -7.63 8.09
N VAL A 206 7.72 -8.32 7.00
CA VAL A 206 8.55 -9.35 6.38
C VAL A 206 9.50 -8.75 5.35
N GLY A 207 9.06 -7.79 4.55
CA GLY A 207 9.84 -7.21 3.46
C GLY A 207 11.14 -6.55 3.91
N ALA A 208 11.07 -5.73 4.96
CA ALA A 208 12.24 -5.03 5.49
C ALA A 208 13.36 -6.01 5.97
N PRO A 209 13.12 -6.95 6.90
CA PRO A 209 14.18 -7.83 7.39
C PRO A 209 14.63 -8.86 6.35
N VAL A 210 13.71 -9.46 5.59
CA VAL A 210 14.08 -10.47 4.56
C VAL A 210 15.02 -9.85 3.54
N THR A 211 14.70 -8.65 3.08
CA THR A 211 15.52 -7.99 2.06
C THR A 211 16.79 -7.37 2.64
N GLY A 212 16.80 -6.99 3.92
CA GLY A 212 18.04 -6.61 4.62
C GLY A 212 19.05 -7.77 4.74
N VAL A 213 18.59 -8.95 5.17
CA VAL A 213 19.44 -10.17 5.23
C VAL A 213 19.86 -10.60 3.83
N LEU A 214 18.98 -10.53 2.84
CA LEU A 214 19.35 -10.85 1.47
C LEU A 214 20.43 -9.89 0.95
N ALA A 215 20.32 -8.60 1.24
CA ALA A 215 21.29 -7.60 0.84
C ALA A 215 22.67 -7.80 1.50
N SER A 216 22.75 -8.31 2.74
CA SER A 216 24.03 -8.60 3.37
C SER A 216 24.78 -9.77 2.73
N GLU A 217 24.07 -10.73 2.15
CA GLU A 217 24.67 -11.92 1.53
C GLU A 217 25.04 -11.68 0.06
N VAL A 218 24.17 -10.99 -0.70
CA VAL A 218 24.32 -10.87 -2.17
C VAL A 218 24.47 -9.44 -2.68
N GLY A 219 24.47 -8.45 -1.79
CA GLY A 219 24.52 -7.03 -2.12
C GLY A 219 23.13 -6.42 -2.41
N SER A 220 23.00 -5.12 -2.14
CA SER A 220 21.75 -4.37 -2.23
C SER A 220 21.11 -4.41 -3.63
N SER A 221 21.91 -4.30 -4.69
CA SER A 221 21.39 -4.31 -6.06
C SER A 221 20.72 -5.64 -6.39
N LEU A 222 21.39 -6.78 -6.12
CA LEU A 222 20.82 -8.09 -6.45
C LEU A 222 19.63 -8.42 -5.53
N ALA A 223 19.69 -8.02 -4.26
CA ALA A 223 18.58 -8.17 -3.33
C ALA A 223 17.32 -7.43 -3.81
N ILE A 224 17.48 -6.21 -4.35
CA ILE A 224 16.36 -5.45 -4.96
C ILE A 224 15.77 -6.24 -6.13
N HIS A 225 16.59 -6.71 -7.07
CA HIS A 225 16.09 -7.47 -8.22
C HIS A 225 15.34 -8.75 -7.79
N LEU A 226 15.93 -9.53 -6.89
CA LEU A 226 15.32 -10.76 -6.38
C LEU A 226 14.02 -10.51 -5.62
N SER A 227 13.91 -9.39 -4.90
CA SER A 227 12.70 -9.03 -4.18
C SER A 227 11.50 -8.87 -5.13
N THR A 228 11.73 -8.48 -6.39
CA THR A 228 10.65 -8.29 -7.38
C THR A 228 9.98 -9.58 -7.86
N LEU A 229 10.53 -10.75 -7.50
CA LEU A 229 9.88 -12.05 -7.75
C LEU A 229 8.50 -12.15 -7.08
N ILE A 230 8.32 -11.52 -5.91
CA ILE A 230 7.06 -11.51 -5.17
C ILE A 230 5.94 -10.75 -5.91
N PRO A 231 6.12 -9.49 -6.35
CA PRO A 231 5.12 -8.83 -7.19
C PRO A 231 4.95 -9.50 -8.57
N MET A 232 6.00 -10.09 -9.17
CA MET A 232 5.84 -10.88 -10.41
C MET A 232 4.92 -12.10 -10.20
N ALA A 233 5.08 -12.82 -9.09
CA ALA A 233 4.19 -13.93 -8.74
C ALA A 233 2.74 -13.45 -8.53
N ALA A 234 2.55 -12.27 -7.92
CA ALA A 234 1.23 -11.67 -7.78
C ALA A 234 0.60 -11.29 -9.14
N ILE A 235 1.39 -10.81 -10.11
CA ILE A 235 0.89 -10.57 -11.48
C ILE A 235 0.36 -11.88 -12.08
N ILE A 236 1.09 -12.98 -11.95
CA ILE A 236 0.66 -14.30 -12.43
C ILE A 236 -0.62 -14.74 -11.72
N ALA A 237 -0.69 -14.57 -10.39
CA ALA A 237 -1.89 -14.89 -9.63
C ALA A 237 -3.11 -14.08 -10.10
N VAL A 238 -2.96 -12.77 -10.35
CA VAL A 238 -4.03 -11.92 -10.90
C VAL A 238 -4.41 -12.35 -12.32
N LEU A 239 -3.44 -12.70 -13.16
CA LEU A 239 -3.68 -13.17 -14.52
C LEU A 239 -4.50 -14.46 -14.56
N VAL A 240 -4.20 -15.41 -13.68
CA VAL A 240 -4.82 -16.75 -13.65
C VAL A 240 -6.15 -16.76 -12.89
N LEU A 241 -6.23 -16.05 -11.75
CA LEU A 241 -7.36 -16.18 -10.83
C LEU A 241 -8.45 -15.10 -11.03
N VAL A 242 -8.10 -13.95 -11.60
CA VAL A 242 -9.09 -12.88 -11.86
C VAL A 242 -9.62 -13.04 -13.28
N LYS A 243 -10.92 -13.30 -13.41
CA LYS A 243 -11.61 -13.33 -14.70
C LYS A 243 -11.65 -11.91 -15.29
N ALA A 244 -11.37 -11.79 -16.58
CA ALA A 244 -11.56 -10.53 -17.29
C ALA A 244 -13.06 -10.31 -17.48
N GLY A 245 -13.62 -9.33 -16.77
CA GLY A 245 -15.04 -9.01 -16.84
C GLY A 245 -15.36 -7.76 -16.04
N LEU A 246 -16.23 -6.91 -16.59
CA LEU A 246 -16.82 -5.80 -15.86
C LEU A 246 -17.71 -6.36 -14.75
N PRO A 247 -17.74 -5.76 -13.54
CA PRO A 247 -18.80 -6.07 -12.60
C PRO A 247 -20.12 -5.74 -13.31
N GLN A 248 -20.99 -6.74 -13.47
CA GLN A 248 -22.37 -6.49 -13.87
C GLN A 248 -22.94 -5.57 -12.79
N ARG A 249 -23.13 -4.29 -13.10
CA ARG A 249 -24.02 -3.46 -12.30
C ARG A 249 -25.34 -4.18 -12.31
N GLU A 250 -25.74 -4.77 -11.18
CA GLU A 250 -27.16 -4.84 -10.87
C GLU A 250 -27.61 -3.37 -10.87
N VAL A 251 -28.16 -2.95 -12.01
CA VAL A 251 -29.08 -1.83 -12.03
C VAL A 251 -30.16 -2.27 -11.06
N ILE A 252 -30.15 -1.71 -9.85
CA ILE A 252 -31.33 -1.71 -9.00
C ILE A 252 -32.33 -0.88 -9.81
N VAL A 253 -33.05 -1.56 -10.70
CA VAL A 253 -34.30 -1.08 -11.26
C VAL A 253 -35.20 -1.07 -10.03
N GLY A 254 -35.23 0.07 -9.35
CA GLY A 254 -36.29 0.41 -8.43
C GLY A 254 -37.57 0.51 -9.23
N GLY A 255 -38.13 -0.65 -9.57
CA GLY A 255 -39.54 -0.79 -9.87
C GLY A 255 -40.23 -0.96 -8.53
N GLU A 256 -40.88 0.09 -8.08
CA GLU A 256 -42.20 0.00 -7.47
C GLU A 256 -42.90 1.32 -7.80
N ASN A 257 -43.73 1.25 -8.84
CA ASN A 257 -44.95 2.03 -8.92
C ASN A 257 -45.84 1.53 -7.78
N GLU A 258 -46.29 2.42 -6.91
CA GLU A 258 -47.68 2.59 -6.48
C GLU A 258 -47.83 3.90 -5.71
#